data_AF-A0A3G8XLW0-F1
#
_entry.id   AF-A0A3G8XLW0-F1
#
_cell.length_a   1.000
_cell.length_b   1.000
_cell.length_c   1.000
_cell.angle_alpha   90.00
_cell.angle_beta   90.00
_cell.angle_gamma   90.00
#
_symmetry.space_group_name_H-M   'P 1'
#
loop_
_entity.id
_entity.type
_entity.pdbx_description
1 polymer ?
#
loop_
_entity_poly.entity_id
_entity_poly.type
_entity_poly.pdbx_seq_one_letter_code
_entity_poly.pdbx_strand_id
1 'polypeptide(L)'
;MEQKNINIQEQYLKTFIETLRPQDLEIRKQVDIGYSWQNNTAILFEIRPKWDHPEELMNTEFAKIRYTKTQKEYKLYWMRGTGKWEIYEPFPTATNLQELLNVIKEDAHSCFFG
;
A
#
# COMPACT_ATOMS: atom_id res chain seq x y z
N MET A 1 -20.14 -18.54 9.04
CA MET A 1 -19.31 -18.18 10.20
C MET A 1 -17.88 -17.94 9.70
N GLU A 2 -17.63 -16.81 9.05
CA GLU A 2 -16.28 -16.41 8.64
C GLU A 2 -15.54 -15.93 9.88
N GLN A 3 -14.78 -16.86 10.46
CA GLN A 3 -14.01 -16.64 11.68
C GLN A 3 -13.04 -15.47 11.47
N LYS A 4 -13.13 -14.52 12.41
CA LYS A 4 -12.12 -13.54 12.81
C LYS A 4 -10.69 -14.03 12.57
N ASN A 5 -10.18 -13.83 11.38
CA ASN A 5 -8.76 -13.71 11.12
C ASN A 5 -8.51 -12.21 11.02
N ILE A 6 -8.27 -11.55 12.14
CA ILE A 6 -7.39 -10.36 12.08
C ILE A 6 -6.03 -10.97 11.75
N ASN A 7 -5.84 -11.05 10.43
CA ASN A 7 -5.06 -12.01 9.68
C ASN A 7 -3.59 -11.59 9.75
N ILE A 8 -2.64 -12.51 9.85
CA ILE A 8 -1.20 -12.20 9.94
C ILE A 8 -0.72 -11.15 8.89
N GLN A 9 -1.37 -11.10 7.73
CA GLN A 9 -1.15 -10.11 6.68
C GLN A 9 -1.50 -8.68 7.12
N GLU A 10 -2.62 -8.48 7.83
CA GLU A 10 -2.99 -7.17 8.36
C GLU A 10 -1.97 -6.70 9.41
N GLN A 11 -1.41 -7.62 10.21
CA GLN A 11 -0.34 -7.27 11.14
C GLN A 11 0.91 -6.83 10.39
N TYR A 12 1.32 -7.54 9.34
CA TYR A 12 2.46 -7.13 8.51
C TYR A 12 2.22 -5.78 7.84
N LEU A 13 1.03 -5.54 7.27
CA LEU A 13 0.67 -4.26 6.67
C LEU A 13 0.70 -3.14 7.72
N LYS A 14 0.11 -3.36 8.89
CA LYS A 14 0.11 -2.37 9.97
C LYS A 14 1.54 -2.02 10.41
N THR A 15 2.37 -3.02 10.69
CA THR A 15 3.76 -2.80 11.08
C THR A 15 4.53 -2.06 10.00
N PHE A 16 4.34 -2.43 8.73
CA PHE A 16 4.97 -1.77 7.60
C PHE A 16 4.59 -0.29 7.50
N ILE A 17 3.29 0.01 7.57
CA ILE A 17 2.77 1.37 7.46
C ILE A 17 3.29 2.25 8.59
N GLU A 18 3.36 1.76 9.82
CA GLU A 18 3.99 2.49 10.92
C GLU A 18 5.47 2.84 10.67
N THR A 19 6.19 2.11 9.79
CA THR A 19 7.55 2.49 9.39
C THR A 19 7.61 3.60 8.34
N LEU A 20 6.52 3.85 7.61
CA LEU A 20 6.41 4.89 6.59
C LEU A 20 5.82 6.19 7.13
N ARG A 21 4.93 6.10 8.13
CA ARG A 21 4.26 7.28 8.69
C ARG A 21 5.27 8.23 9.33
N PRO A 22 5.16 9.55 9.09
CA PRO A 22 5.95 10.55 9.80
C PRO A 22 5.81 10.37 11.32
N GLN A 23 6.86 10.57 12.11
CA GLN A 23 6.74 10.47 13.57
C GLN A 23 6.05 11.70 14.18
N ASP A 24 6.18 12.85 13.52
CA ASP A 24 5.59 14.11 13.95
C ASP A 24 4.10 14.16 13.60
N LEU A 25 3.27 14.45 14.61
CA LEU A 25 1.82 14.57 14.46
C LEU A 25 1.40 15.76 13.60
N GLU A 26 2.16 16.86 13.61
CA GLU A 26 1.88 18.02 12.76
C GLU A 26 2.19 17.74 11.29
N ILE A 27 3.17 16.87 11.01
CA ILE A 27 3.44 16.37 9.66
C ILE A 27 2.35 15.36 9.25
N ARG A 28 1.91 14.47 10.15
CA ARG A 28 0.81 13.52 9.86
C ARG A 28 -0.49 14.19 9.44
N LYS A 29 -0.78 15.40 9.92
CA LYS A 29 -1.95 16.18 9.48
C LYS A 29 -1.85 16.64 8.01
N GLN A 30 -0.63 16.76 7.49
CA GLN A 30 -0.36 17.22 6.12
C GLN A 30 -0.14 16.05 5.15
N VAL A 31 0.45 14.97 5.64
CA VAL A 31 0.70 13.75 4.89
C VAL A 31 0.74 12.56 5.85
N ASP A 32 -0.14 11.60 5.63
CA ASP A 32 -0.16 10.32 6.34
C ASP A 32 -0.22 9.16 5.36
N ILE A 33 0.11 7.96 5.81
CA ILE A 33 0.05 6.75 4.98
C ILE A 33 -0.96 5.78 5.58
N GLY A 34 -1.86 5.30 4.74
CA GLY A 34 -2.89 4.34 5.10
C GLY A 34 -2.83 3.07 4.26
N TYR A 35 -3.62 2.08 4.69
CA TYR A 35 -3.85 0.88 3.92
C TYR A 35 -5.29 0.41 4.04
N SER A 36 -5.74 -0.35 3.05
CA SER A 36 -6.96 -1.16 3.11
C SER A 36 -6.64 -2.61 2.80
N TRP A 37 -7.39 -3.53 3.41
CA TRP A 37 -7.29 -4.95 3.15
C TRP A 37 -8.69 -5.51 2.87
N GLN A 38 -8.95 -5.89 1.62
CA GLN A 38 -10.23 -6.43 1.19
C GLN A 38 -10.02 -7.50 0.12
N ASN A 39 -10.78 -8.60 0.17
CA ASN A 39 -10.76 -9.66 -0.85
C ASN A 39 -9.35 -10.21 -1.17
N ASN A 40 -8.49 -10.37 -0.15
CA ASN A 40 -7.07 -10.74 -0.26
C ASN A 40 -6.23 -9.77 -1.10
N THR A 41 -6.65 -8.51 -1.15
CA THR A 41 -5.95 -7.42 -1.82
C THR A 41 -5.64 -6.34 -0.78
N ALA A 42 -4.36 -5.97 -0.67
CA ALA A 42 -3.92 -4.79 0.03
C ALA A 42 -3.83 -3.62 -0.95
N ILE A 43 -4.32 -2.46 -0.57
CA ILE A 43 -4.07 -1.19 -1.27
C ILE A 43 -3.42 -0.25 -0.26
N LEU A 44 -2.26 0.30 -0.62
CA LEU A 44 -1.57 1.33 0.13
C LEU A 44 -1.82 2.68 -0.52
N PHE A 45 -2.05 3.70 0.30
CA PHE A 45 -2.39 5.03 -0.16
C PHE A 45 -1.83 6.11 0.75
N GLU A 46 -1.51 7.25 0.15
CA GLU A 46 -1.19 8.49 0.84
C GLU A 46 -2.49 9.23 1.17
N ILE A 47 -2.57 9.82 2.36
CA ILE A 47 -3.70 10.61 2.86
C ILE A 47 -3.21 12.03 3.02
N ARG A 48 -3.85 12.99 2.34
CA ARG A 48 -3.56 14.42 2.49
C ARG A 48 -4.81 15.27 2.45
N PRO A 49 -4.79 16.47 3.06
CA PRO A 49 -5.76 17.51 2.73
C PRO A 49 -5.72 17.82 1.23
N LYS A 50 -6.87 18.07 0.61
CA LYS A 50 -6.89 18.62 -0.75
C LYS A 50 -6.27 20.02 -0.76
N TRP A 51 -5.66 20.36 -1.89
CA TRP A 51 -4.99 21.65 -2.06
C TRP A 51 -5.98 22.83 -2.13
N ASP A 52 -7.18 22.61 -2.66
CA ASP A 52 -8.26 23.58 -2.81
C ASP A 52 -9.22 23.59 -1.61
N HIS A 53 -9.45 22.42 -1.01
CA HIS A 53 -10.32 22.22 0.14
C HIS A 53 -9.61 21.47 1.28
N PRO A 54 -8.80 22.15 2.11
CA PRO A 54 -8.02 21.51 3.18
C PRO A 54 -8.86 20.79 4.25
N GLU A 55 -10.15 21.10 4.34
CA GLU A 55 -11.12 20.39 5.17
C GLU A 55 -11.46 18.97 4.65
N GLU A 56 -11.18 18.70 3.37
CA GLU A 56 -11.40 17.40 2.73
C GLU A 56 -10.10 16.61 2.64
N LEU A 57 -10.14 15.34 3.05
CA LEU A 57 -9.03 14.41 2.86
C LEU A 57 -9.14 13.71 1.51
N MET A 58 -8.02 13.61 0.81
CA MET A 58 -7.83 12.87 -0.42
C MET A 58 -6.90 11.69 -0.16
N ASN A 59 -7.30 10.53 -0.70
CA ASN A 59 -6.48 9.32 -0.68
C ASN A 59 -5.91 9.06 -2.08
N THR A 60 -4.58 9.02 -2.18
CA THR A 60 -3.88 8.69 -3.42
C THR A 60 -3.29 7.30 -3.32
N GLU A 61 -3.86 6.34 -4.05
CA GLU A 61 -3.37 4.96 -4.10
C GLU A 61 -2.06 4.87 -4.88
N PHE A 62 -1.04 4.23 -4.31
CA PHE A 62 0.28 4.11 -4.96
C PHE A 62 0.71 2.65 -5.17
N ALA A 63 0.33 1.74 -4.27
CA ALA A 63 0.68 0.32 -4.38
C ALA A 63 -0.53 -0.57 -4.14
N LYS A 64 -0.62 -1.65 -4.91
CA LYS A 64 -1.63 -2.68 -4.73
C LYS A 64 -0.98 -4.05 -4.74
N ILE A 65 -1.27 -4.85 -3.73
CA ILE A 65 -0.77 -6.21 -3.58
C ILE A 65 -1.95 -7.17 -3.58
N ARG A 66 -2.00 -8.13 -4.51
CA ARG A 66 -3.09 -9.09 -4.61
C ARG A 66 -2.61 -10.51 -4.38
N TYR A 67 -3.18 -11.21 -3.41
CA TYR A 67 -2.94 -12.64 -3.21
C TYR A 67 -3.84 -13.48 -4.11
N THR A 68 -3.22 -14.39 -4.88
CA THR A 68 -3.91 -15.33 -5.76
C THR A 68 -3.84 -16.73 -5.16
N LYS A 69 -4.96 -17.20 -4.60
CA LYS A 69 -5.04 -18.51 -3.90
C LYS A 69 -4.63 -19.71 -4.76
N THR A 70 -4.95 -19.69 -6.06
CA THR A 70 -4.64 -20.77 -7.00
C THR A 70 -3.14 -20.90 -7.27
N GLN A 71 -2.43 -19.77 -7.32
CA GLN A 71 -0.99 -19.69 -7.58
C GLN A 71 -0.18 -19.65 -6.28
N LYS A 72 -0.83 -19.40 -5.13
CA LYS A 72 -0.21 -19.23 -3.80
C LYS A 72 0.86 -18.14 -3.78
N GLU A 73 0.63 -17.07 -4.54
CA GLU A 73 1.55 -15.95 -4.68
C GLU A 73 0.81 -14.61 -4.55
N TYR A 74 1.56 -13.60 -4.15
CA TYR A 74 1.18 -12.20 -4.19
C TYR A 74 1.68 -11.57 -5.48
N LYS A 75 0.89 -10.67 -6.06
CA LYS A 75 1.28 -9.85 -7.21
C LYS A 75 1.33 -8.38 -6.81
N LEU A 76 2.40 -7.69 -7.20
CA LEU A 76 2.59 -6.26 -6.96
C LEU A 76 2.18 -5.47 -8.19
N TYR A 77 1.37 -4.45 -7.96
CA TYR A 77 0.93 -3.49 -8.95
C TYR A 77 1.25 -2.08 -8.47
N TRP A 78 1.59 -1.22 -9.43
CA TRP A 78 1.82 0.21 -9.24
C TRP A 78 0.85 1.02 -10.08
N MET A 79 0.55 2.23 -9.63
CA MET A 79 -0.30 3.17 -10.36
C MET A 79 0.57 3.95 -11.35
N ARG A 80 0.28 3.85 -12.65
CA ARG A 80 0.95 4.66 -13.68
C ARG A 80 0.43 6.09 -13.64
N GLY A 81 1.20 7.04 -14.17
CA GLY A 81 0.75 8.43 -14.35
C GLY A 81 -0.53 8.59 -15.20
N THR A 82 -0.94 7.53 -15.91
CA THR A 82 -2.22 7.46 -16.63
C THR A 82 -3.42 7.10 -15.75
N GLY A 83 -3.22 6.81 -14.45
CA GLY A 83 -4.24 6.37 -13.51
C GLY A 83 -4.62 4.88 -13.65
N LYS A 84 -3.81 4.09 -14.35
CA LYS A 84 -4.04 2.64 -14.54
C LYS A 84 -3.08 1.82 -13.69
N TRP A 85 -3.61 0.75 -13.10
CA TRP A 85 -2.80 -0.25 -12.42
C TRP A 85 -2.06 -1.13 -13.41
N GLU A 86 -0.73 -1.17 -13.32
CA GLU A 86 0.13 -2.08 -14.07
C GLU A 86 0.92 -2.99 -13.11
N ILE A 87 1.34 -4.15 -13.60
CA ILE A 87 2.22 -5.05 -12.83
C ILE A 87 3.58 -4.36 -12.68
N TYR A 88 4.17 -4.46 -11.49
CA TYR A 88 5.51 -3.95 -11.24
C TYR A 88 6.55 -4.91 -11.82
N GLU A 89 6.97 -4.68 -13.06
CA GLU A 89 7.85 -5.58 -13.81
C GLU A 89 9.18 -5.94 -13.12
N PRO A 90 9.86 -5.05 -12.38
CA PRO A 90 11.12 -5.40 -11.71
C PRO A 90 10.98 -6.50 -10.66
N PHE A 91 9.82 -6.56 -9.98
CA PHE A 91 9.54 -7.58 -8.96
C PHE A 91 8.03 -7.85 -8.88
N PRO A 92 7.49 -8.63 -9.84
CA PRO A 92 6.05 -8.68 -10.10
C PRO A 92 5.30 -9.55 -9.11
N THR A 93 5.95 -10.60 -8.56
CA THR A 93 5.31 -11.57 -7.68
C THR A 93 6.25 -12.04 -6.56
N ALA A 94 5.65 -12.50 -5.45
CA ALA A 94 6.37 -13.13 -4.35
C ALA A 94 5.46 -14.13 -3.62
N THR A 95 6.03 -15.11 -2.93
CA THR A 95 5.25 -16.02 -2.07
C THR A 95 5.00 -15.43 -0.67
N ASN A 96 5.83 -14.49 -0.24
CA ASN A 96 5.69 -13.77 1.01
C ASN A 96 5.29 -12.30 0.76
N LEU A 97 4.28 -11.83 1.50
CA LEU A 97 3.85 -10.43 1.48
C LEU A 97 4.99 -9.46 1.87
N GLN A 98 5.81 -9.83 2.85
CA GLN A 98 6.88 -8.97 3.36
C GLN A 98 7.94 -8.65 2.32
N GLU A 99 8.19 -9.55 1.37
CA GLU A 99 9.13 -9.31 0.27
C GLU A 99 8.64 -8.14 -0.61
N LEU A 100 7.36 -8.14 -0.98
CA LEU A 100 6.77 -7.04 -1.75
C LEU A 100 6.74 -5.72 -0.96
N LEU A 101 6.49 -5.79 0.36
CA LEU A 101 6.54 -4.60 1.21
C LEU A 101 7.96 -4.00 1.26
N ASN A 102 9.00 -4.83 1.30
CA ASN A 102 10.37 -4.35 1.24
C ASN A 102 10.68 -3.68 -0.11
N VAL A 103 10.22 -4.26 -1.23
CA VAL A 103 10.37 -3.64 -2.56
C VAL A 103 9.69 -2.28 -2.63
N ILE A 104 8.47 -2.17 -2.08
CA ILE A 104 7.75 -0.89 -2.02
C ILE A 104 8.56 0.12 -1.20
N LYS A 105 9.13 -0.27 -0.06
CA LYS A 105 9.91 0.63 0.79
C LYS A 105 11.23 1.07 0.18
N GLU A 106 11.92 0.18 -0.53
CA GLU A 106 13.16 0.51 -1.23
C GLU A 106 12.89 1.49 -2.38
N ASP A 107 11.76 1.31 -3.08
CA ASP A 107 11.30 2.13 -4.19
C ASP A 107 12.41 2.53 -5.17
N ALA A 108 13.22 1.54 -5.57
CA ALA A 108 14.42 1.75 -6.38
C ALA A 108 14.15 2.47 -7.72
N HIS A 109 12.90 2.46 -8.20
CA HIS A 109 12.46 3.06 -9.44
C HIS A 109 11.56 4.30 -9.26
N SER A 110 11.35 4.77 -8.03
CA SER A 110 10.47 5.92 -7.71
C SER A 110 9.06 5.74 -8.29
N CYS A 111 8.52 4.52 -8.18
CA CYS A 111 7.22 4.13 -8.69
C CYS A 111 6.12 4.22 -7.61
N PHE A 112 6.50 4.27 -6.33
CA PHE A 112 5.56 4.22 -5.20
C PHE A 112 5.52 5.54 -4.41
N PHE A 113 6.66 6.19 -4.24
CA PHE A 113 6.80 7.47 -3.55
C PHE A 113 7.27 8.52 -4.55
N GLY A 114 6.49 9.58 -4.74
CA GLY A 114 6.76 10.66 -5.70
C GLY A 114 5.93 11.89 -5.43
#